data_AF-K5E5S6-F1
#
_entry.id   AF-K5E5S6-F1
#
_cell.length_a   1.000
_cell.length_b   1.000
_cell.length_c   1.000
_cell.angle_alpha   90.00
_cell.angle_beta   90.00
_cell.angle_gamma   90.00
#
_symmetry.space_group_name_H-M   'P 1'
#
loop_
_entity.id
_entity.type
_entity.pdbx_description
1 polymer ?
#
loop_
_entity_poly.entity_id
_entity_poly.type
_entity_poly.pdbx_seq_one_letter_code
_entity_poly.pdbx_strand_id
1 'polypeptide(L)'
;MARESPGPLSSVLSDTAPDSDPAADPVQSYARPPEQPLFARVRTWTDVMPWLRLVNVARLAGAPVWLLLVAIVDVVWRFGLARIAAHHQSPIEATEGWRTTASLGDLVAVGPWSLLDPIHAPYGSFLREPFWEATLWTIVLWTPVAMVLLRLGVLLTAGRDLPGFVETWKIIGKRLKSAIVISVLPAVCALPLLLFLWFADGIATAERAFSEWSYVFAPLAIAAGLVVGLLLAGAKAAIPFGLAALVSQEKVDAMDCLSRGYEVTFRRLPQLVLLAVPALVLLAIVVGAWHLVGLTAASTMRNPVWTEFVFRFPTIVGMTVGWALVGGVYLLLRQSAGGQEVEDVWDGPKAKSLKIPSVKREANANP
;
A
#
# COMPACT_ATOMS: atom_id res chain seq x y z
N MET A 1 -34.73 -52.81 -3.63
CA MET A 1 -35.53 -53.49 -4.68
C MET A 1 -36.63 -52.52 -5.13
N ALA A 2 -36.96 -52.52 -6.43
CA ALA A 2 -37.63 -51.47 -7.23
C ALA A 2 -36.62 -50.41 -7.71
N ARG A 3 -36.06 -50.42 -8.94
CA ARG A 3 -36.59 -50.44 -10.33
C ARG A 3 -37.50 -49.27 -10.64
N GLU A 4 -36.92 -48.20 -11.20
CA GLU A 4 -37.58 -47.33 -12.17
C GLU A 4 -36.65 -47.07 -13.36
N SER A 5 -37.26 -47.08 -14.54
CA SER A 5 -36.71 -47.14 -15.88
C SER A 5 -36.34 -45.76 -16.46
N PRO A 6 -35.55 -45.71 -17.54
CA PRO A 6 -35.05 -44.47 -18.15
C PRO A 6 -35.95 -43.92 -19.27
N GLY A 7 -35.86 -42.59 -19.50
CA GLY A 7 -36.24 -41.88 -20.73
C GLY A 7 -37.27 -40.74 -20.54
N PRO A 8 -37.39 -39.77 -21.46
CA PRO A 8 -36.78 -39.71 -22.81
C PRO A 8 -35.94 -38.45 -23.11
N LEU A 9 -35.13 -38.61 -24.15
CA LEU A 9 -34.40 -37.61 -24.91
C LEU A 9 -35.34 -36.54 -25.49
N SER A 10 -35.07 -35.27 -25.20
CA SER A 10 -35.65 -34.15 -25.94
C SER A 10 -34.61 -33.56 -26.89
N SER A 11 -34.95 -33.66 -28.17
CA SER A 11 -34.37 -33.02 -29.34
C SER A 11 -33.82 -31.61 -29.13
N VAL A 12 -32.58 -31.39 -29.54
CA VAL A 12 -32.12 -30.08 -30.00
C VAL A 12 -31.37 -30.32 -31.31
N LEU A 13 -31.98 -29.83 -32.40
CA LEU A 13 -31.42 -29.38 -33.69
C LEU A 13 -29.96 -29.81 -33.97
N SER A 14 -29.65 -30.70 -34.92
CA SER A 14 -29.77 -30.52 -36.38
C SER A 14 -29.37 -29.13 -36.86
N ASP A 15 -28.09 -28.79 -36.72
CA ASP A 15 -27.41 -27.90 -37.67
C ASP A 15 -26.33 -28.70 -38.40
N THR A 16 -26.55 -28.83 -39.70
CA THR A 16 -25.69 -29.46 -40.69
C THR A 16 -24.36 -28.72 -40.78
N ALA A 17 -23.31 -29.29 -40.18
CA ALA A 17 -21.95 -29.01 -40.60
C ALA A 17 -21.74 -29.63 -41.99
N PRO A 18 -21.19 -28.90 -42.98
CA PRO A 18 -20.80 -29.54 -44.23
C PRO A 18 -19.62 -30.47 -43.93
N ASP A 19 -19.78 -31.75 -44.29
CA ASP A 19 -18.69 -32.73 -44.37
C ASP A 19 -17.59 -32.15 -45.27
N SER A 20 -16.51 -31.68 -44.66
CA SER A 20 -15.29 -31.34 -45.37
C SER A 20 -14.55 -32.62 -45.71
N ASP A 21 -14.42 -32.90 -47.01
CA ASP A 21 -13.65 -33.98 -47.61
C ASP A 21 -12.32 -34.26 -46.87
N PRO A 22 -12.00 -35.52 -46.52
CA PRO A 22 -10.74 -35.88 -45.85
C PRO A 22 -9.54 -36.01 -46.81
N ALA A 23 -9.60 -35.39 -48.01
CA ALA A 23 -8.67 -35.71 -49.11
C ALA A 23 -8.02 -34.49 -49.80
N ALA A 24 -7.98 -33.32 -49.17
CA ALA A 24 -7.19 -32.19 -49.68
C ALA A 24 -6.38 -31.55 -48.54
N ASP A 25 -5.07 -31.43 -48.79
CA ASP A 25 -4.03 -30.76 -48.01
C ASP A 25 -3.37 -31.49 -46.82
N PRO A 26 -2.38 -32.37 -47.09
CA PRO A 26 -1.36 -32.76 -46.10
C PRO A 26 -0.29 -31.67 -45.90
N VAL A 27 -0.64 -30.37 -46.01
CA VAL A 27 0.31 -29.25 -45.98
C VAL A 27 -0.19 -28.12 -45.09
N GLN A 28 -0.31 -28.38 -43.79
CA GLN A 28 -0.37 -27.30 -42.78
C GLN A 28 0.09 -27.70 -41.38
N SER A 29 0.80 -28.83 -41.24
CA SER A 29 1.27 -29.33 -39.95
C SER A 29 2.74 -29.02 -39.63
N TYR A 30 3.39 -28.13 -40.38
CA TYR A 30 4.76 -27.69 -40.07
C TYR A 30 4.84 -26.16 -40.01
N ALA A 31 5.46 -25.67 -38.93
CA ALA A 31 5.81 -24.29 -38.62
C ALA A 31 4.73 -23.41 -37.96
N ARG A 32 4.05 -23.91 -36.91
CA ARG A 32 3.78 -22.98 -35.80
C ARG A 32 5.12 -22.75 -35.09
N PRO A 33 5.66 -21.52 -35.03
CA PRO A 33 6.85 -21.26 -34.23
C PRO A 33 6.56 -21.72 -32.79
N PRO A 34 7.54 -22.31 -32.08
CA PRO A 34 7.35 -22.87 -30.73
C PRO A 34 6.85 -21.82 -29.73
N GLU A 35 6.91 -20.55 -30.10
CA GLU A 35 6.55 -19.38 -29.31
C GLU A 35 5.08 -18.96 -29.49
N GLN A 36 4.39 -19.41 -30.55
CA GLN A 36 2.97 -19.12 -30.76
C GLN A 36 2.06 -19.54 -29.59
N PRO A 37 2.21 -20.71 -28.93
CA PRO A 37 1.40 -21.03 -27.76
C PRO A 37 1.71 -20.18 -26.53
N LEU A 38 2.94 -19.64 -26.41
CA LEU A 38 3.33 -18.70 -25.36
C LEU A 38 2.66 -17.33 -25.57
N PHE A 39 2.65 -16.82 -26.80
CA PHE A 39 2.05 -15.54 -27.14
C PHE A 39 0.53 -15.60 -27.36
N ALA A 40 -0.05 -16.78 -27.63
CA ALA A 40 -1.49 -16.95 -27.77
C ALA A 40 -2.29 -16.64 -26.49
N ARG A 41 -1.63 -16.62 -25.32
CA ARG A 41 -2.22 -16.23 -24.03
C ARG A 41 -2.00 -14.76 -23.68
N VAL A 42 -1.16 -14.04 -24.44
CA VAL A 42 -0.88 -12.62 -24.22
C VAL A 42 -1.98 -11.82 -24.93
N ARG A 43 -2.95 -11.30 -24.18
CA ARG A 43 -3.99 -10.42 -24.73
C ARG A 43 -3.50 -8.97 -24.79
N THR A 44 -2.66 -8.58 -23.83
CA THR A 44 -2.10 -7.22 -23.74
C THR A 44 -0.65 -7.25 -23.28
N TRP A 45 0.11 -6.18 -23.59
CA TRP A 45 1.47 -5.99 -23.06
C TRP A 45 1.53 -6.00 -21.52
N THR A 46 0.40 -5.70 -20.86
CA THR A 46 0.30 -5.76 -19.39
C THR A 46 0.32 -7.18 -18.83
N ASP A 47 0.08 -8.19 -19.67
CA ASP A 47 0.19 -9.60 -19.28
C ASP A 47 1.65 -10.08 -19.28
N VAL A 48 2.49 -9.48 -20.15
CA VAL A 48 3.94 -9.76 -20.23
C VAL A 48 4.72 -8.90 -19.23
N MET A 49 4.32 -7.65 -19.06
CA MET A 49 4.97 -6.67 -18.18
C MET A 49 3.94 -6.06 -17.22
N PRO A 50 3.63 -6.74 -16.09
CA PRO A 50 2.59 -6.30 -15.15
C PRO A 50 2.84 -4.90 -14.56
N TRP A 51 4.11 -4.49 -14.46
CA TRP A 51 4.50 -3.17 -13.97
C TRP A 51 4.01 -2.02 -14.87
N LEU A 52 3.67 -2.26 -16.15
CA LEU A 52 3.05 -1.25 -17.01
C LEU A 52 1.70 -0.76 -16.47
N ARG A 53 1.00 -1.58 -15.67
CA ARG A 53 -0.25 -1.17 -15.01
C ARG A 53 -0.03 -0.03 -14.00
N LEU A 54 1.18 0.10 -13.46
CA LEU A 54 1.53 1.19 -12.53
C LEU A 54 1.51 2.57 -13.21
N VAL A 55 1.68 2.64 -14.54
CA VAL A 55 1.63 3.91 -15.29
C VAL A 55 0.27 4.60 -15.13
N ASN A 56 -0.81 3.84 -14.97
CA ASN A 56 -2.13 4.41 -14.72
C ASN A 56 -2.20 5.20 -13.41
N VAL A 57 -1.35 4.89 -12.43
CA VAL A 57 -1.25 5.61 -11.17
C VAL A 57 -0.72 7.03 -11.36
N ALA A 58 0.10 7.27 -12.39
CA ALA A 58 0.63 8.60 -12.69
C ALA A 58 -0.47 9.63 -13.00
N ARG A 59 -1.68 9.19 -13.40
CA ARG A 59 -2.85 10.06 -13.59
C ARG A 59 -3.21 10.83 -12.32
N LEU A 60 -2.90 10.27 -11.14
CA LEU A 60 -3.16 10.91 -9.85
C LEU A 60 -2.34 12.20 -9.66
N ALA A 61 -1.20 12.32 -10.35
CA ALA A 61 -0.39 13.54 -10.37
C ALA A 61 -1.10 14.75 -11.02
N GLY A 62 -2.17 14.50 -11.80
CA GLY A 62 -3.00 15.53 -12.40
C GLY A 62 -4.38 15.68 -11.73
N ALA A 63 -4.63 15.02 -10.58
CA ALA A 63 -5.95 14.99 -9.96
C ALA A 63 -6.06 16.04 -8.83
N PRO A 64 -6.64 17.23 -9.09
CA PRO A 64 -6.54 18.38 -8.18
C PRO A 64 -7.19 18.13 -6.82
N VAL A 65 -8.29 17.37 -6.77
CA VAL A 65 -9.01 17.07 -5.52
C VAL A 65 -8.12 16.29 -4.54
N TRP A 66 -7.38 15.30 -5.05
CA TRP A 66 -6.51 14.46 -4.22
C TRP A 66 -5.22 15.19 -3.84
N LEU A 67 -4.66 15.97 -4.75
CA LEU A 67 -3.50 16.82 -4.47
C LEU A 67 -3.82 17.87 -3.40
N LEU A 68 -5.01 18.50 -3.47
CA LEU A 68 -5.46 19.45 -2.47
C LEU A 68 -5.62 18.79 -1.09
N LEU A 69 -6.19 17.57 -1.03
CA LEU A 69 -6.28 16.81 0.21
C LEU A 69 -4.90 16.58 0.83
N VAL A 70 -3.94 16.11 0.03
CA VAL A 70 -2.57 15.85 0.50
C VAL A 70 -1.87 17.14 0.92
N ALA A 71 -2.06 18.24 0.18
CA ALA A 71 -1.54 19.55 0.54
C ALA A 71 -2.07 20.04 1.89
N ILE A 72 -3.38 19.95 2.12
CA ILE A 72 -4.00 20.34 3.40
C ILE A 72 -3.44 19.50 4.53
N VAL A 73 -3.36 18.17 4.35
CA VAL A 73 -2.87 17.26 5.38
C VAL A 73 -1.38 17.50 5.67
N ASP A 74 -0.54 17.72 4.65
CA ASP A 74 0.87 18.08 4.83
C ASP A 74 1.04 19.37 5.63
N VAL A 75 0.24 20.41 5.33
CA VAL A 75 0.28 21.68 6.07
C VAL A 75 -0.12 21.49 7.53
N VAL A 76 -1.25 20.81 7.79
CA VAL A 76 -1.73 20.54 9.16
C VAL A 76 -0.71 19.68 9.92
N TRP A 77 -0.17 18.65 9.27
CA TRP A 77 0.83 17.76 9.84
C TRP A 77 2.08 18.52 10.26
N ARG A 78 2.68 19.31 9.36
CA ARG A 78 3.86 20.13 9.65
C ARG A 78 3.62 21.15 10.75
N PHE A 79 2.43 21.78 10.77
CA PHE A 79 2.09 22.73 11.82
C PHE A 79 2.09 22.06 13.19
N GLY A 80 1.46 20.88 13.32
CA GLY A 80 1.47 20.14 14.58
C GLY A 80 2.87 19.67 14.97
N LEU A 81 3.68 19.17 14.02
CA LEU A 81 5.07 18.81 14.30
C LEU A 81 5.91 19.99 14.78
N ALA A 82 5.78 21.15 14.15
CA ALA A 82 6.49 22.36 14.57
C ALA A 82 6.10 22.78 15.99
N ARG A 83 4.84 22.60 16.39
CA ARG A 83 4.37 22.87 17.76
C ARG A 83 4.94 21.88 18.76
N ILE A 84 4.95 20.59 18.44
CA ILE A 84 5.50 19.54 19.31
C ILE A 84 7.01 19.74 19.50
N ALA A 85 7.74 20.03 18.43
CA ALA A 85 9.18 20.31 18.50
C ALA A 85 9.49 21.56 19.34
N ALA A 86 8.70 22.63 19.18
CA ALA A 86 8.86 23.83 20.00
C ALA A 86 8.59 23.57 21.50
N HIS A 87 7.69 22.65 21.83
CA HIS A 87 7.41 22.26 23.22
C HIS A 87 8.60 21.57 23.89
N HIS A 88 9.36 20.76 23.15
CA HIS A 88 10.45 19.95 23.68
C HIS A 88 11.81 20.65 23.67
N GLN A 89 11.90 21.92 23.23
CA GLN A 89 13.16 22.68 23.10
C GLN A 89 14.26 21.93 22.33
N SER A 90 13.88 20.97 21.48
CA SER A 90 14.82 20.17 20.71
C SER A 90 15.59 21.07 19.73
N PRO A 91 16.93 20.98 19.65
CA PRO A 91 17.73 21.83 18.78
C PRO A 91 17.24 21.72 17.33
N ILE A 92 17.19 22.88 16.68
CA ILE A 92 16.58 23.13 15.37
C ILE A 92 17.19 22.27 14.25
N GLU A 93 18.36 21.65 14.45
CA GLU A 93 19.01 20.76 13.48
C GLU A 93 18.19 19.50 13.15
N ALA A 94 17.46 18.91 14.11
CA ALA A 94 16.53 17.81 13.83
C ALA A 94 15.28 18.29 13.05
N THR A 95 14.94 19.58 13.16
CA THR A 95 13.83 20.20 12.42
C THR A 95 14.22 20.66 11.02
N GLU A 96 15.50 20.79 10.69
CA GLU A 96 15.93 21.11 9.32
C GLU A 96 15.64 19.97 8.36
N GLY A 97 15.93 18.71 8.74
CA GLY A 97 15.51 17.54 7.95
C GLY A 97 14.00 17.45 7.72
N TRP A 98 13.20 17.95 8.68
CA TRP A 98 11.73 18.00 8.58
C TRP A 98 11.22 19.19 7.74
N ARG A 99 12.07 20.22 7.57
CA ARG A 99 11.78 21.43 6.79
C ARG A 99 12.24 21.34 5.35
N THR A 100 13.38 20.70 5.06
CA THR A 100 14.10 20.91 3.80
C THR A 100 14.05 19.78 2.77
N THR A 101 13.74 18.54 3.14
CA THR A 101 13.50 17.48 2.14
C THR A 101 12.41 16.54 2.63
N ALA A 102 11.23 16.67 2.03
CA ALA A 102 10.12 15.75 2.27
C ALA A 102 10.03 14.81 1.06
N SER A 103 10.99 13.90 0.93
CA SER A 103 10.84 12.76 0.03
C SER A 103 9.90 11.73 0.67
N LEU A 104 9.29 10.84 -0.13
CA LEU A 104 8.56 9.67 0.38
C LEU A 104 9.47 8.83 1.30
N GLY A 105 10.77 8.76 0.97
CA GLY A 105 11.80 8.14 1.77
C GLY A 105 11.94 8.79 3.14
N ASP A 106 11.91 10.11 3.22
CA ASP A 106 11.92 10.85 4.49
C ASP A 106 10.62 10.64 5.26
N LEU A 107 9.45 10.56 4.63
CA LEU A 107 8.21 10.28 5.38
C LEU A 107 8.14 8.84 5.91
N VAL A 108 8.81 7.89 5.24
CA VAL A 108 8.96 6.50 5.69
C VAL A 108 10.09 6.36 6.72
N ALA A 109 11.18 7.11 6.59
CA ALA A 109 12.34 7.09 7.48
C ALA A 109 12.16 7.95 8.74
N VAL A 110 11.50 9.10 8.60
CA VAL A 110 11.30 10.19 9.57
C VAL A 110 9.86 10.23 10.12
N GLY A 111 8.91 9.50 9.51
CA GLY A 111 7.53 9.39 9.98
C GLY A 111 7.38 8.83 11.41
N PRO A 112 6.20 8.35 11.81
CA PRO A 112 5.95 7.87 13.19
C PRO A 112 6.91 6.76 13.67
N TRP A 113 7.68 6.21 12.74
CA TRP A 113 8.57 5.06 12.84
C TRP A 113 10.04 5.44 13.06
N SER A 114 10.39 6.73 13.00
CA SER A 114 11.74 7.24 13.28
C SER A 114 12.09 7.21 14.76
N LEU A 115 11.09 7.37 15.63
CA LEU A 115 11.26 7.25 17.07
C LEU A 115 11.49 5.82 17.53
N LEU A 116 11.07 4.85 16.73
CA LEU A 116 11.31 3.42 16.94
C LEU A 116 12.62 2.96 16.29
N ASP A 117 13.48 3.90 15.83
CA ASP A 117 14.76 3.59 15.24
C ASP A 117 15.82 3.41 16.36
N PRO A 118 16.19 2.17 16.71
CA PRO A 118 17.18 1.92 17.75
C PRO A 118 18.57 2.47 17.38
N ILE A 119 18.81 2.76 16.09
CA ILE A 119 20.09 3.26 15.58
C ILE A 119 20.34 4.70 16.05
N HIS A 120 19.29 5.51 16.17
CA HIS A 120 19.38 6.93 16.53
C HIS A 120 19.19 7.21 18.03
N ALA A 121 18.80 6.19 18.82
CA ALA A 121 18.73 6.26 20.29
C ALA A 121 19.67 5.25 20.97
N PRO A 122 21.01 5.33 20.75
CA PRO A 122 21.97 4.30 21.17
C PRO A 122 22.16 4.15 22.70
N TYR A 123 21.54 4.99 23.54
CA TYR A 123 21.83 5.05 24.99
C TYR A 123 20.61 4.96 25.90
N GLY A 124 19.69 4.02 25.63
CA GLY A 124 18.52 3.80 26.51
C GLY A 124 17.58 5.01 26.64
N SER A 125 17.75 6.03 25.79
CA SER A 125 17.01 7.29 25.79
C SER A 125 15.63 7.19 25.14
N PHE A 126 15.30 6.03 24.55
CA PHE A 126 14.00 5.74 23.95
C PHE A 126 12.83 5.98 24.93
N LEU A 127 13.05 5.78 26.24
CA LEU A 127 12.05 6.08 27.28
C LEU A 127 12.18 7.49 27.89
N ARG A 128 13.29 8.21 27.65
CA ARG A 128 13.57 9.51 28.31
C ARG A 128 13.13 10.72 27.50
N GLU A 129 13.10 10.65 26.17
CA GLU A 129 12.62 11.76 25.32
C GLU A 129 11.56 11.25 24.35
N PRO A 130 10.37 10.90 24.86
CA PRO A 130 9.41 10.23 24.02
C PRO A 130 8.71 11.30 23.17
N PHE A 131 9.13 11.45 21.92
CA PHE A 131 8.39 12.21 20.90
C PHE A 131 7.09 11.49 20.46
N TRP A 132 6.51 10.62 21.31
CA TRP A 132 5.34 9.79 21.01
C TRP A 132 4.16 10.62 20.48
N GLU A 133 4.06 11.88 20.91
CA GLU A 133 3.11 12.87 20.42
C GLU A 133 3.23 13.08 18.91
N ALA A 134 4.46 13.21 18.38
CA ALA A 134 4.72 13.36 16.95
C ALA A 134 4.35 12.08 16.17
N THR A 135 4.60 10.91 16.76
CA THR A 135 4.18 9.62 16.18
C THR A 135 2.67 9.49 16.11
N LEU A 136 1.97 9.75 17.22
CA LEU A 136 0.50 9.70 17.22
C LEU A 136 -0.09 10.75 16.29
N TRP A 137 0.44 11.96 16.26
CA TRP A 137 0.03 13.02 15.35
C TRP A 137 0.14 12.57 13.89
N THR A 138 1.26 11.95 13.55
CA THR A 138 1.50 11.43 12.20
C THR A 138 0.57 10.27 11.86
N ILE A 139 0.39 9.29 12.77
CA ILE A 139 -0.53 8.15 12.56
C ILE A 139 -1.97 8.63 12.38
N VAL A 140 -2.43 9.57 13.20
CA VAL A 140 -3.82 10.07 13.17
C VAL A 140 -4.10 10.83 11.86
N LEU A 141 -3.16 11.67 11.42
CA LEU A 141 -3.35 12.47 10.21
C LEU A 141 -3.10 11.69 8.91
N TRP A 142 -2.02 10.93 8.84
CA TRP A 142 -1.59 10.31 7.60
C TRP A 142 -2.25 8.96 7.34
N THR A 143 -2.59 8.16 8.36
CA THR A 143 -3.20 6.84 8.12
C THR A 143 -4.48 6.91 7.26
N PRO A 144 -5.46 7.80 7.55
CA PRO A 144 -6.66 7.91 6.71
C PRO A 144 -6.33 8.29 5.26
N VAL A 145 -5.43 9.25 5.07
CA VAL A 145 -5.05 9.75 3.74
C VAL A 145 -4.26 8.71 2.97
N ALA A 146 -3.30 8.05 3.62
CA ALA A 146 -2.54 6.94 3.04
C ALA A 146 -3.48 5.82 2.60
N MET A 147 -4.48 5.44 3.41
CA MET A 147 -5.48 4.43 2.99
C MET A 147 -6.28 4.86 1.76
N VAL A 148 -6.68 6.13 1.68
CA VAL A 148 -7.35 6.68 0.49
C VAL A 148 -6.44 6.53 -0.73
N LEU A 149 -5.20 7.01 -0.64
CA LEU A 149 -4.23 6.98 -1.75
C LEU A 149 -3.87 5.55 -2.16
N LEU A 150 -3.66 4.65 -1.21
CA LEU A 150 -3.44 3.22 -1.44
C LEU A 150 -4.62 2.62 -2.20
N ARG A 151 -5.87 2.93 -1.80
CA ARG A 151 -7.07 2.47 -2.50
C ARG A 151 -7.14 2.99 -3.93
N LEU A 152 -6.86 4.28 -4.16
CA LEU A 152 -6.81 4.85 -5.50
C LEU A 152 -5.76 4.17 -6.37
N GLY A 153 -4.58 3.91 -5.81
CA GLY A 153 -3.51 3.20 -6.48
C GLY A 153 -3.89 1.77 -6.87
N VAL A 154 -4.53 1.04 -5.96
CA VAL A 154 -5.07 -0.31 -6.21
C VAL A 154 -6.08 -0.27 -7.37
N LEU A 155 -7.05 0.65 -7.33
CA LEU A 155 -8.11 0.75 -8.35
C LEU A 155 -7.55 1.14 -9.73
N LEU A 156 -6.66 2.13 -9.80
CA LEU A 156 -6.02 2.56 -11.05
C LEU A 156 -5.14 1.45 -11.65
N THR A 157 -4.44 0.68 -10.81
CA THR A 157 -3.63 -0.45 -11.26
C THR A 157 -4.52 -1.60 -11.75
N ALA A 158 -5.71 -1.76 -11.16
CA ALA A 158 -6.74 -2.69 -11.63
C ALA A 158 -7.45 -2.23 -12.91
N GLY A 159 -7.14 -1.04 -13.44
CA GLY A 159 -7.78 -0.49 -14.64
C GLY A 159 -9.18 0.08 -14.38
N ARG A 160 -9.55 0.31 -13.11
CA ARG A 160 -10.83 0.91 -12.72
C ARG A 160 -10.76 2.43 -12.68
N ASP A 161 -11.92 3.06 -12.80
CA ASP A 161 -12.05 4.51 -12.70
C ASP A 161 -11.85 5.02 -11.27
N LEU A 162 -11.55 6.32 -11.16
CA LEU A 162 -11.39 6.99 -9.87
C LEU A 162 -12.75 7.01 -9.14
N PRO A 163 -12.84 6.45 -7.93
CA PRO A 163 -14.07 6.47 -7.15
C PRO A 163 -14.41 7.90 -6.70
N GLY A 164 -15.68 8.13 -6.38
CA GLY A 164 -16.13 9.39 -5.80
C GLY A 164 -15.43 9.68 -4.47
N PHE A 165 -15.12 10.95 -4.22
CA PHE A 165 -14.42 11.40 -3.00
C PHE A 165 -15.13 10.94 -1.72
N VAL A 166 -16.44 11.22 -1.62
CA VAL A 166 -17.25 10.91 -0.43
C VAL A 166 -17.39 9.40 -0.20
N GLU A 167 -17.56 8.63 -1.27
CA GLU A 167 -17.68 7.17 -1.19
C GLU A 167 -16.39 6.55 -0.67
N THR A 168 -15.25 7.01 -1.17
CA THR A 168 -13.93 6.56 -0.73
C THR A 168 -13.76 6.79 0.77
N TRP A 169 -14.07 8.00 1.25
CA TRP A 169 -13.99 8.32 2.68
C TRP A 169 -14.95 7.51 3.54
N LYS A 170 -16.17 7.21 3.05
CA LYS A 170 -17.12 6.35 3.77
C LYS A 170 -16.59 4.94 3.94
N ILE A 171 -15.89 4.41 2.93
CA ILE A 171 -15.26 3.09 3.00
C ILE A 171 -14.08 3.11 3.99
N ILE A 172 -13.19 4.10 3.87
CA ILE A 172 -12.01 4.22 4.72
C ILE A 172 -12.41 4.46 6.19
N GLY A 173 -13.40 5.32 6.46
CA GLY A 173 -13.86 5.61 7.82
C GLY A 173 -14.33 4.37 8.59
N LYS A 174 -14.97 3.42 7.90
CA LYS A 174 -15.37 2.13 8.51
C LYS A 174 -14.19 1.22 8.85
N ARG A 175 -13.05 1.39 8.16
CA ARG A 175 -11.84 0.56 8.31
C ARG A 175 -10.74 1.22 9.13
N LEU A 176 -10.95 2.47 9.56
CA LEU A 176 -9.93 3.25 10.25
C LEU A 176 -9.48 2.61 11.57
N LYS A 177 -10.41 1.98 12.32
CA LYS A 177 -10.06 1.26 13.55
C LYS A 177 -9.05 0.13 13.27
N SER A 178 -9.32 -0.69 12.26
CA SER A 178 -8.41 -1.77 11.85
C SER A 178 -7.07 -1.24 11.36
N ALA A 179 -7.06 -0.09 10.67
CA ALA A 179 -5.83 0.54 10.20
C ALA A 179 -4.94 1.02 11.35
N ILE A 180 -5.53 1.65 12.38
CA ILE A 180 -4.81 2.06 13.58
C ILE A 180 -4.21 0.82 14.28
N VAL A 181 -4.96 -0.28 14.35
CA VAL A 181 -4.43 -1.54 14.90
C VAL A 181 -3.23 -2.03 14.08
N ILE A 182 -3.30 -2.06 12.75
CA ILE A 182 -2.17 -2.44 11.87
C ILE A 182 -0.93 -1.57 12.17
N SER A 183 -1.13 -0.27 12.36
CA SER A 183 -0.05 0.69 12.65
C SER A 183 0.58 0.50 14.04
N VAL A 184 -0.21 0.19 15.06
CA VAL A 184 0.26 0.14 16.46
C VAL A 184 0.72 -1.26 16.88
N LEU A 185 0.21 -2.30 16.24
CA LEU A 185 0.44 -3.70 16.65
C LEU A 185 1.93 -4.10 16.68
N PRO A 186 2.77 -3.77 15.68
CA PRO A 186 4.22 -4.08 15.77
C PRO A 186 4.89 -3.48 16.99
N ALA A 187 4.53 -2.24 17.37
CA ALA A 187 5.08 -1.58 18.54
C ALA A 187 4.62 -2.25 19.84
N VAL A 188 3.35 -2.64 19.93
CA VAL A 188 2.81 -3.39 21.08
C VAL A 188 3.50 -4.75 21.22
N CYS A 189 3.75 -5.45 20.11
CA CYS A 189 4.47 -6.72 20.11
C CYS A 189 5.95 -6.56 20.47
N ALA A 190 6.59 -5.44 20.09
CA ALA A 190 7.98 -5.14 20.44
C ALA A 190 8.16 -4.71 21.90
N LEU A 191 7.14 -4.11 22.51
CA LEU A 191 7.20 -3.54 23.86
C LEU A 191 7.77 -4.49 24.94
N PRO A 192 7.31 -5.75 25.09
CA PRO A 192 7.87 -6.64 26.12
C PRO A 192 9.36 -6.92 25.92
N LEU A 193 9.82 -7.04 24.66
CA LEU A 193 11.23 -7.24 24.34
C LEU A 193 12.04 -5.96 24.58
N LEU A 194 11.49 -4.79 24.27
CA LEU A 194 12.11 -3.50 24.58
C LEU A 194 12.24 -3.29 26.09
N LEU A 195 11.23 -3.64 26.88
CA LEU A 195 11.29 -3.60 28.35
C LEU A 195 12.35 -4.55 28.90
N PHE A 196 12.46 -5.75 28.32
CA PHE A 196 13.53 -6.68 28.67
C PHE A 196 14.92 -6.12 28.34
N LEU A 197 15.10 -5.52 27.16
CA LEU A 197 16.36 -4.89 26.77
C LEU A 197 16.74 -3.74 27.70
N TRP A 198 15.78 -2.89 28.05
CA TRP A 198 15.97 -1.80 29.00
C TRP A 198 16.37 -2.32 30.39
N PHE A 199 15.72 -3.39 30.85
CA PHE A 199 16.05 -4.03 32.12
C PHE A 199 17.46 -4.66 32.10
N ALA A 200 17.81 -5.36 31.02
CA ALA A 200 19.14 -5.96 30.85
C ALA A 200 20.25 -4.90 30.83
N ASP A 201 20.02 -3.77 30.14
CA ASP A 201 20.92 -2.62 30.12
C ASP A 201 21.05 -1.97 31.51
N GLY A 202 19.94 -1.81 32.24
CA GLY A 202 19.92 -1.30 33.61
C GLY A 202 20.72 -2.17 34.58
N ILE A 203 20.65 -3.50 34.46
CA ILE A 203 21.47 -4.41 35.26
C ILE A 203 22.95 -4.30 34.88
N ALA A 204 23.27 -4.20 33.59
CA ALA A 204 24.64 -4.14 33.11
C ALA A 204 25.35 -2.82 33.50
N THR A 205 24.59 -1.74 33.66
CA THR A 205 25.08 -0.41 34.03
C THR A 205 25.02 -0.11 35.52
N ALA A 206 24.23 -0.87 36.30
CA ALA A 206 24.25 -0.82 37.76
C ALA A 206 25.61 -1.28 38.31
N GLU A 207 26.07 -0.66 39.40
CA GLU A 207 27.40 -0.76 40.01
C GLU A 207 28.11 -2.12 39.90
N ARG A 208 29.45 -2.09 39.79
CA ARG A 208 30.41 -3.21 39.52
C ARG A 208 30.06 -4.61 40.06
N ALA A 209 29.30 -4.72 41.14
CA ALA A 209 28.83 -5.98 41.72
C ALA A 209 27.95 -6.83 40.77
N PHE A 210 27.31 -6.24 39.75
CA PHE A 210 26.46 -6.97 38.79
C PHE A 210 27.15 -7.34 37.47
N SER A 211 28.47 -7.10 37.35
CA SER A 211 29.23 -7.35 36.11
C SER A 211 29.15 -8.79 35.58
N GLU A 212 28.92 -9.79 36.45
CA GLU A 212 28.81 -11.19 36.03
C GLU A 212 27.44 -11.51 35.39
N TRP A 213 26.38 -10.85 35.84
CA TRP A 213 25.04 -10.99 35.28
C TRP A 213 24.96 -10.47 33.85
N SER A 214 25.79 -9.47 33.52
CA SER A 214 25.92 -8.94 32.15
C SER A 214 26.29 -10.04 31.14
N TYR A 215 27.13 -11.01 31.50
CA TYR A 215 27.49 -12.11 30.60
C TYR A 215 26.34 -13.09 30.36
N VAL A 216 25.42 -13.23 31.33
CA VAL A 216 24.23 -14.08 31.20
C VAL A 216 23.14 -13.38 30.39
N PHE A 217 22.92 -12.09 30.62
CA PHE A 217 21.89 -11.31 29.93
C PHE A 217 22.30 -10.89 28.52
N ALA A 218 23.59 -10.71 28.23
CA ALA A 218 24.09 -10.30 26.92
C ALA A 218 23.59 -11.18 25.76
N PRO A 219 23.71 -12.52 25.76
CA PRO A 219 23.23 -13.35 24.65
C PRO A 219 21.71 -13.28 24.48
N LEU A 220 20.94 -13.20 25.57
CA LEU A 220 19.48 -13.02 25.50
C LEU A 220 19.11 -11.64 24.97
N ALA A 221 19.83 -10.59 25.40
CA ALA A 221 19.62 -9.22 24.93
C ALA A 221 19.97 -9.09 23.44
N ILE A 222 21.05 -9.73 22.96
CA ILE A 222 21.37 -9.78 21.53
C ILE A 222 20.25 -10.46 20.75
N ALA A 223 19.77 -11.61 21.21
CA ALA A 223 18.67 -12.32 20.55
C ALA A 223 17.38 -11.49 20.53
N ALA A 224 16.99 -10.88 21.66
CA ALA A 224 15.84 -9.99 21.76
C ALA A 224 15.99 -8.76 20.86
N GLY A 225 17.17 -8.15 20.83
CA GLY A 225 17.50 -6.99 19.99
C GLY A 225 17.37 -7.30 18.50
N LEU A 226 17.83 -8.48 18.06
CA LEU A 226 17.65 -8.93 16.67
C LEU A 226 16.17 -9.09 16.31
N VAL A 227 15.38 -9.70 17.19
CA VAL A 227 13.93 -9.87 16.96
C VAL A 227 13.21 -8.52 16.91
N VAL A 228 13.49 -7.62 17.85
CA VAL A 228 12.93 -6.26 17.88
C VAL A 228 13.33 -5.48 16.64
N GLY A 229 14.62 -5.51 16.28
CA GLY A 229 15.15 -4.84 15.10
C GLY A 229 14.47 -5.32 13.82
N LEU A 230 14.35 -6.64 13.64
CA LEU A 230 13.67 -7.22 12.48
C LEU A 230 12.18 -6.87 12.46
N LEU A 231 11.50 -6.94 13.60
CA LEU A 231 10.07 -6.64 13.73
C LEU A 231 9.78 -5.17 13.37
N LEU A 232 10.52 -4.23 13.96
CA LEU A 232 10.32 -2.79 13.79
C LEU A 232 10.84 -2.29 12.44
N ALA A 233 12.00 -2.75 11.97
CA ALA A 233 12.49 -2.41 10.64
C ALA A 233 11.57 -3.00 9.56
N GLY A 234 11.14 -4.25 9.73
CA GLY A 234 10.17 -4.89 8.84
C GLY A 234 8.83 -4.17 8.83
N ALA A 235 8.37 -3.63 9.97
CA ALA A 235 7.13 -2.88 10.09
C ALA A 235 7.09 -1.67 9.15
N LYS A 236 8.22 -0.99 8.92
CA LYS A 236 8.31 0.19 8.05
C LYS A 236 7.84 -0.12 6.62
N ALA A 237 8.16 -1.30 6.10
CA ALA A 237 7.69 -1.76 4.80
C ALA A 237 6.35 -2.52 4.90
N ALA A 238 6.15 -3.32 5.95
CA ALA A 238 4.98 -4.18 6.09
C ALA A 238 3.68 -3.40 6.36
N ILE A 239 3.71 -2.30 7.11
CA ILE A 239 2.51 -1.51 7.45
C ILE A 239 1.86 -0.93 6.18
N PRO A 240 2.56 -0.23 5.27
CA PRO A 240 1.98 0.22 4.01
C PRO A 240 1.31 -0.90 3.21
N PHE A 241 1.94 -2.07 3.13
CA PHE A 241 1.37 -3.24 2.45
C PHE A 241 0.18 -3.85 3.19
N GLY A 242 0.21 -3.86 4.52
CA GLY A 242 -0.94 -4.29 5.34
C GLY A 242 -2.13 -3.34 5.21
N LEU A 243 -1.89 -2.03 5.12
CA LEU A 243 -2.93 -1.05 4.81
C LEU A 243 -3.47 -1.23 3.39
N ALA A 244 -2.61 -1.52 2.41
CA ALA A 244 -3.03 -1.85 1.03
C ALA A 244 -3.91 -3.12 1.00
N ALA A 245 -3.55 -4.14 1.78
CA ALA A 245 -4.37 -5.34 1.97
C ALA A 245 -5.74 -5.00 2.56
N LEU A 246 -5.77 -4.12 3.58
CA LEU A 246 -6.99 -3.72 4.28
C LEU A 246 -7.98 -2.99 3.37
N VAL A 247 -7.49 -2.17 2.43
CA VAL A 247 -8.36 -1.39 1.52
C VAL A 247 -8.79 -2.16 0.27
N SER A 248 -8.09 -3.23 -0.09
CA SER A 248 -8.34 -4.00 -1.31
C SER A 248 -9.28 -5.19 -1.13
N GLN A 249 -9.55 -5.61 0.12
CA GLN A 249 -10.30 -6.82 0.44
C GLN A 249 -11.61 -6.54 1.18
N GLU A 250 -12.62 -7.38 0.94
CA GLU A 250 -13.96 -7.22 1.53
C GLU A 250 -13.99 -7.58 3.02
N LYS A 251 -13.63 -8.83 3.37
CA LYS A 251 -13.58 -9.33 4.74
C LYS A 251 -12.15 -9.27 5.24
N VAL A 252 -11.91 -8.48 6.27
CA VAL A 252 -10.54 -8.22 6.69
C VAL A 252 -10.40 -8.14 8.19
N ASP A 253 -9.50 -8.97 8.71
CA ASP A 253 -8.92 -8.81 10.04
C ASP A 253 -7.61 -8.01 9.94
N ALA A 254 -7.38 -7.11 10.91
CA ALA A 254 -6.20 -6.27 10.97
C ALA A 254 -4.92 -7.12 11.06
N MET A 255 -4.95 -8.18 11.86
CA MET A 255 -3.80 -9.06 12.07
C MET A 255 -3.43 -9.84 10.80
N ASP A 256 -4.42 -10.37 10.08
CA ASP A 256 -4.19 -11.06 8.80
C ASP A 256 -3.58 -10.11 7.77
N CYS A 257 -4.09 -8.87 7.67
CA CYS A 257 -3.52 -7.87 6.76
C CYS A 257 -2.07 -7.52 7.09
N LEU A 258 -1.75 -7.30 8.37
CA LEU A 258 -0.38 -7.02 8.77
C LEU A 258 0.54 -8.22 8.49
N SER A 259 0.08 -9.44 8.77
CA SER A 259 0.82 -10.68 8.46
C SER A 259 1.14 -10.78 6.96
N ARG A 260 0.17 -10.45 6.08
CA ARG A 260 0.41 -10.38 4.63
C ARG A 260 1.39 -9.28 4.24
N GLY A 261 1.37 -8.14 4.94
CA GLY A 261 2.38 -7.10 4.78
C GLY A 261 3.78 -7.63 5.05
N TYR A 262 3.97 -8.35 6.16
CA TYR A 262 5.24 -8.99 6.50
C TYR A 262 5.63 -10.12 5.56
N GLU A 263 4.66 -10.92 5.08
CA GLU A 263 4.91 -11.92 4.03
C GLU A 263 5.50 -11.27 2.78
N VAL A 264 4.90 -10.18 2.33
CA VAL A 264 5.38 -9.43 1.16
C VAL A 264 6.79 -8.89 1.40
N THR A 265 7.04 -8.28 2.56
CA THR A 265 8.34 -7.69 2.90
C THR A 265 9.46 -8.75 2.99
N PHE A 266 9.21 -9.87 3.67
CA PHE A 266 10.29 -10.83 3.98
C PHE A 266 10.33 -12.05 3.06
N ARG A 267 9.19 -12.62 2.65
CA ARG A 267 9.17 -13.84 1.83
C ARG A 267 9.24 -13.55 0.34
N ARG A 268 8.86 -12.35 -0.10
CA ARG A 268 8.76 -11.97 -1.52
C ARG A 268 9.72 -10.85 -1.90
N LEU A 269 10.80 -10.69 -1.14
CA LEU A 269 11.78 -9.62 -1.33
C LEU A 269 12.28 -9.48 -2.78
N PRO A 270 12.61 -10.55 -3.53
CA PRO A 270 13.06 -10.40 -4.92
C PRO A 270 11.97 -9.84 -5.85
N GLN A 271 10.72 -10.30 -5.70
CA GLN A 271 9.60 -9.79 -6.48
C GLN A 271 9.24 -8.35 -6.10
N LEU A 272 9.34 -8.04 -4.80
CA LEU A 272 9.15 -6.69 -4.29
C LEU A 272 10.19 -5.75 -4.91
N VAL A 273 11.47 -6.13 -4.96
CA VAL A 273 12.53 -5.32 -5.60
C VAL A 273 12.25 -5.15 -7.09
N LEU A 274 11.89 -6.22 -7.81
CA LEU A 274 11.58 -6.17 -9.23
C LEU A 274 10.44 -5.19 -9.56
N LEU A 275 9.43 -5.06 -8.69
CA LEU A 275 8.31 -4.14 -8.87
C LEU A 275 8.56 -2.75 -8.27
N ALA A 276 9.38 -2.65 -7.22
CA ALA A 276 9.76 -1.39 -6.61
C ALA A 276 10.63 -0.55 -7.53
N VAL A 277 11.55 -1.16 -8.30
CA VAL A 277 12.40 -0.43 -9.26
C VAL A 277 11.58 0.37 -10.29
N PRO A 278 10.68 -0.23 -11.08
CA PRO A 278 9.88 0.53 -12.04
C PRO A 278 8.92 1.53 -11.35
N ALA A 279 8.41 1.21 -10.15
CA ALA A 279 7.61 2.15 -9.38
C ALA A 279 8.42 3.40 -8.96
N LEU A 280 9.65 3.21 -8.48
CA LEU A 280 10.56 4.30 -8.10
C LEU A 280 11.00 5.13 -9.32
N VAL A 281 11.27 4.48 -10.45
CA VAL A 281 11.58 5.19 -11.71
C VAL A 281 10.38 6.05 -12.13
N LEU A 282 9.18 5.50 -12.12
CA LEU A 282 7.96 6.24 -12.45
C LEU A 282 7.74 7.42 -11.48
N LEU A 283 7.94 7.20 -10.18
CA LEU A 283 7.85 8.24 -9.17
C LEU A 283 8.87 9.36 -9.43
N ALA A 284 10.13 9.01 -9.71
CA ALA A 284 11.19 9.96 -10.00
C ALA A 284 10.90 10.79 -11.25
N ILE A 285 10.36 10.18 -12.30
CA ILE A 285 9.94 10.90 -13.52
C ILE A 285 8.84 11.90 -13.20
N VAL A 286 7.78 11.47 -12.49
CA VAL A 286 6.66 12.34 -12.14
C VAL A 286 7.08 13.49 -11.23
N VAL A 287 7.84 13.20 -10.17
CA VAL A 287 8.35 14.21 -9.25
C VAL A 287 9.31 15.16 -9.95
N GLY A 288 10.23 14.64 -10.77
CA GLY A 288 11.18 15.44 -11.55
C GLY A 288 10.48 16.38 -12.54
N ALA A 289 9.44 15.91 -13.22
CA ALA A 289 8.63 16.75 -14.10
C ALA A 289 7.95 17.89 -13.34
N TRP A 290 7.34 17.60 -12.19
CA TRP A 290 6.74 18.63 -11.35
C TRP A 290 7.76 19.56 -10.71
N HIS A 291 8.97 19.09 -10.43
CA HIS A 291 10.06 19.92 -9.93
C HIS A 291 10.49 20.95 -10.98
N LEU A 292 10.59 20.54 -12.25
CA LEU A 292 10.86 21.46 -13.38
C LEU A 292 9.75 22.50 -13.54
N VAL A 293 8.49 22.07 -13.44
CA VAL A 293 7.33 22.98 -13.42
C VAL A 293 7.39 23.95 -12.23
N GLY A 294 7.80 23.46 -11.06
CA GLY A 294 7.96 24.28 -9.87
C GLY A 294 9.04 25.35 -10.03
N LEU A 295 10.22 24.97 -10.54
CA LEU A 295 11.33 25.89 -10.79
C LEU A 295 10.95 26.98 -11.81
N THR A 296 10.28 26.60 -12.89
CA THR A 296 9.82 27.55 -13.91
C THR A 296 8.74 28.49 -13.35
N ALA A 297 7.75 27.97 -12.62
CA ALA A 297 6.74 28.80 -11.97
C ALA A 297 7.35 29.76 -10.94
N ALA A 298 8.25 29.28 -10.07
CA ALA A 298 8.92 30.08 -9.05
C ALA A 298 9.72 31.24 -9.64
N SER A 299 10.34 31.07 -10.81
CA SER A 299 11.10 32.14 -11.50
C SER A 299 10.25 33.36 -11.88
N THR A 300 8.93 33.19 -11.96
CA THR A 300 7.98 34.25 -12.32
C THR A 300 7.26 34.86 -11.11
N MET A 301 7.37 34.23 -9.95
CA MET A 301 6.64 34.64 -8.74
C MET A 301 7.45 35.63 -7.91
N ARG A 302 6.79 36.72 -7.50
CA ARG A 302 7.39 37.76 -6.64
C ARG A 302 7.04 37.61 -5.16
N ASN A 303 6.01 36.84 -4.84
CA ASN A 303 5.56 36.66 -3.46
C ASN A 303 6.26 35.45 -2.83
N PRO A 304 6.99 35.62 -1.72
CA PRO A 304 7.74 34.54 -1.09
C PRO A 304 6.85 33.38 -0.61
N VAL A 305 5.59 33.64 -0.24
CA VAL A 305 4.64 32.60 0.21
C VAL A 305 4.23 31.71 -0.96
N TRP A 306 3.93 32.30 -2.12
CA TRP A 306 3.56 31.55 -3.32
C TRP A 306 4.75 30.74 -3.83
N THR A 307 5.95 31.32 -3.81
CA THR A 307 7.18 30.65 -4.19
C THR A 307 7.46 29.43 -3.31
N GLU A 308 7.33 29.56 -1.98
CA GLU A 308 7.48 28.44 -1.04
C GLU A 308 6.47 27.32 -1.31
N PHE A 309 5.21 27.67 -1.58
CA PHE A 309 4.18 26.68 -1.90
C PHE A 309 4.49 25.92 -3.20
N VAL A 310 4.95 26.63 -4.22
CA VAL A 310 5.35 26.03 -5.51
C VAL A 310 6.53 25.08 -5.36
N PHE A 311 7.53 25.44 -4.54
CA PHE A 311 8.66 24.54 -4.26
C PHE A 311 8.24 23.27 -3.51
N ARG A 312 7.13 23.31 -2.76
CA ARG A 312 6.58 22.15 -2.04
C ARG A 312 5.64 21.29 -2.88
N PHE A 313 5.12 21.82 -3.98
CA PHE A 313 4.17 21.09 -4.81
C PHE A 313 4.69 19.74 -5.35
N PRO A 314 5.97 19.61 -5.80
CA PRO A 314 6.53 18.33 -6.23
C PRO A 314 6.51 17.27 -5.13
N THR A 315 6.72 17.67 -3.87
CA THR A 315 6.60 16.79 -2.70
C THR A 315 5.16 16.31 -2.53
N ILE A 316 4.17 17.19 -2.61
CA ILE A 316 2.75 16.84 -2.49
C ILE A 316 2.38 15.80 -3.56
N VAL A 317 2.81 16.03 -4.80
CA VAL A 317 2.64 15.06 -5.89
C VAL A 317 3.35 13.75 -5.58
N GLY A 318 4.61 13.81 -5.13
CA GLY A 318 5.41 12.64 -4.79
C GLY A 318 4.79 11.79 -3.68
N MET A 319 4.24 12.40 -2.64
CA MET A 319 3.50 11.70 -1.59
C MET A 319 2.23 11.06 -2.14
N THR A 320 1.46 11.82 -2.93
CA THR A 320 0.21 11.36 -3.54
C THR A 320 0.43 10.13 -4.42
N VAL A 321 1.37 10.22 -5.34
CA VAL A 321 1.70 9.15 -6.30
C VAL A 321 2.45 8.03 -5.61
N GLY A 322 3.37 8.31 -4.69
CA GLY A 322 4.14 7.28 -3.98
C GLY A 322 3.27 6.36 -3.15
N TRP A 323 2.34 6.89 -2.36
CA TRP A 323 1.37 6.06 -1.62
C TRP A 323 0.47 5.25 -2.57
N ALA A 324 0.02 5.84 -3.68
CA ALA A 324 -0.77 5.11 -4.65
C ALA A 324 0.04 4.00 -5.34
N LEU A 325 1.32 4.23 -5.63
CA LEU A 325 2.21 3.21 -6.20
C LEU A 325 2.42 2.03 -5.24
N VAL A 326 2.53 2.28 -3.94
CA VAL A 326 2.59 1.18 -2.94
C VAL A 326 1.33 0.30 -3.03
N GLY A 327 0.15 0.90 -3.19
CA GLY A 327 -1.10 0.16 -3.39
C GLY A 327 -1.10 -0.66 -4.67
N GLY A 328 -0.60 -0.09 -5.78
CA GLY A 328 -0.45 -0.79 -7.05
C GLY A 328 0.55 -1.95 -6.99
N VAL A 329 1.72 -1.73 -6.38
CA VAL A 329 2.76 -2.75 -6.17
C VAL A 329 2.22 -3.89 -5.31
N TYR A 330 1.49 -3.58 -4.23
CA TYR A 330 0.83 -4.60 -3.42
C TYR A 330 -0.08 -5.51 -4.26
N LEU A 331 -0.89 -4.90 -5.12
CA LEU A 331 -1.84 -5.64 -5.94
C LEU A 331 -1.13 -6.56 -6.96
N LEU A 332 -0.05 -6.08 -7.58
CA LEU A 332 0.75 -6.90 -8.50
C LEU A 332 1.46 -8.05 -7.76
N LEU A 333 1.95 -7.81 -6.55
CA LEU A 333 2.53 -8.86 -5.69
C LEU A 333 1.48 -9.88 -5.24
N ARG A 334 0.22 -9.46 -5.07
CA ARG A 334 -0.89 -10.37 -4.76
C ARG A 334 -1.25 -11.24 -5.97
N GLN A 335 -1.19 -10.71 -7.19
CA GLN A 335 -1.40 -11.49 -8.40
C GLN A 335 -0.37 -12.63 -8.53
N SER A 336 0.92 -12.33 -8.30
CA SER A 336 1.98 -13.33 -8.33
C SER A 336 1.88 -14.36 -7.19
N ALA A 337 1.13 -14.04 -6.12
CA ALA A 337 0.98 -14.85 -4.92
C ALA A 337 -0.12 -15.90 -4.96
N GLY A 338 -1.32 -15.47 -5.37
CA GLY A 338 -2.54 -16.20 -5.11
C GLY A 338 -3.30 -16.62 -6.36
N GLY A 339 -2.76 -16.34 -7.55
CA GLY A 339 -3.49 -16.55 -8.82
C GLY A 339 -4.79 -15.75 -8.91
N GLN A 340 -4.98 -14.77 -8.02
CA GLN A 340 -6.13 -13.87 -8.05
C GLN A 340 -5.91 -12.83 -9.13
N GLU A 341 -6.93 -12.63 -9.96
CA GLU A 341 -6.84 -11.67 -11.04
C GLU A 341 -6.75 -10.26 -10.46
N VAL A 342 -5.95 -9.42 -11.11
CA VAL A 342 -5.77 -7.99 -10.75
C VAL A 342 -7.11 -7.25 -10.71
N GLU A 343 -8.09 -7.75 -11.45
CA GLU A 343 -9.43 -7.18 -11.57
C GLU A 343 -10.34 -7.57 -10.39
N ASP A 344 -9.96 -8.53 -9.55
CA ASP A 344 -10.72 -8.98 -8.36
C ASP A 344 -10.45 -8.09 -7.13
N VAL A 345 -10.64 -6.78 -7.30
CA VAL A 345 -10.57 -5.80 -6.22
C VAL A 345 -11.95 -5.56 -5.62
N TRP A 346 -12.02 -5.36 -4.31
CA TRP A 346 -13.28 -5.01 -3.65
C TRP A 346 -13.70 -3.55 -3.91
N ASP A 347 -14.78 -3.37 -4.67
CA ASP A 347 -15.34 -2.06 -5.03
C ASP A 347 -16.04 -1.32 -3.88
N GLY A 348 -16.37 -2.03 -2.80
CA GLY A 348 -17.16 -1.47 -1.72
C GLY A 348 -18.46 -2.23 -1.50
N PRO A 349 -19.27 -1.83 -0.50
CA PRO A 349 -20.56 -2.46 -0.27
C PRO A 349 -21.51 -2.15 -1.44
N LYS A 350 -21.90 -3.19 -2.19
CA LYS A 350 -22.87 -3.06 -3.30
C LYS A 350 -24.15 -2.42 -2.77
N ALA A 351 -24.65 -1.39 -3.46
CA ALA A 351 -25.95 -0.81 -3.12
C ALA A 351 -27.00 -1.92 -3.13
N LYS A 352 -27.87 -1.96 -2.12
CA LYS A 352 -29.01 -2.90 -2.09
C LYS A 352 -29.75 -2.72 -3.42
N SER A 353 -29.88 -3.78 -4.21
CA SER A 353 -30.63 -3.68 -5.46
C SER A 353 -32.00 -3.14 -5.12
N LEU A 354 -32.36 -2.02 -5.74
CA LEU A 354 -33.74 -1.56 -5.73
C LEU A 354 -34.54 -2.72 -6.31
N LYS A 355 -35.41 -3.34 -5.50
CA LYS A 355 -36.35 -4.35 -5.98
C LYS A 355 -37.18 -3.65 -7.05
N ILE A 356 -36.83 -3.88 -8.32
CA ILE A 356 -37.64 -3.42 -9.44
C ILE A 356 -39.00 -4.11 -9.24
N PRO A 357 -40.11 -3.36 -9.11
CA PRO A 357 -41.41 -3.98 -9.02
C PRO A 357 -41.58 -4.83 -10.27
N SER A 358 -41.66 -6.15 -10.09
CA SER A 358 -41.90 -7.08 -11.18
C SER A 358 -43.25 -6.72 -11.77
N VAL A 359 -43.27 -6.18 -12.99
CA VAL A 359 -44.51 -6.02 -13.74
C VAL A 359 -45.06 -7.43 -13.93
N LYS A 360 -46.13 -7.77 -13.19
CA LYS A 360 -46.93 -8.96 -13.47
C LYS A 360 -47.47 -8.75 -14.87
N ARG A 361 -46.85 -9.41 -15.85
CA ARG A 361 -47.39 -9.50 -17.19
C ARG A 361 -48.65 -10.36 -17.05
N GLU A 362 -49.81 -9.72 -16.98
CA GLU A 362 -51.10 -10.41 -17.06
C GLU A 362 -51.17 -11.07 -18.43
N ALA A 363 -50.80 -12.34 -18.47
CA ALA A 363 -51.13 -13.21 -19.57
C ALA A 363 -52.63 -13.51 -19.47
N ASN A 364 -53.33 -13.25 -20.57
CA ASN A 364 -54.69 -13.69 -20.90
C ASN A 364 -55.85 -12.81 -20.44
N ALA A 365 -56.27 -11.93 -21.35
CA ALA A 365 -57.68 -11.82 -21.71
C ALA A 365 -57.75 -11.63 -23.23
N ASN A 366 -57.80 -12.75 -23.97
CA ASN A 366 -58.37 -12.75 -25.31
C ASN A 366 -59.91 -12.80 -25.16
N PRO A 367 -60.65 -12.08 -26.01
CA PRO A 367 -62.11 -11.90 -25.91
C PRO A 367 -62.93 -13.17 -26.12
#